data_AF-A0AAV0WA84-F1
#
_entry.id   AF-A0AAV0WA84-F1
#
_cell.length_a   1.000
_cell.length_b   1.000
_cell.length_c   1.000
_cell.angle_alpha   90.00
_cell.angle_beta   90.00
_cell.angle_gamma   90.00
#
_symmetry.space_group_name_H-M   'P 1'
#
loop_
_entity.id
_entity.type
_entity.pdbx_description
1 polymer ?
#
loop_
_entity_poly.entity_id
_entity_poly.type
_entity_poly.pdbx_seq_one_letter_code
_entity_poly.pdbx_strand_id
1 'polypeptide(L)'
;MNNSERVQLLLIYGKCNRNAREATRMYAQQYPDRYHPNRTYVQKLEKSLIETGSFNRTNAVQQQPRVNQHVNEVIENQVLAYVHLNPRSSVRHVGHEVGIPKTLVHKI
;
A
#
# COMPACT_ATOMS: atom_id res chain seq x y z
N MET A 1 -16.52 3.53 0.66
CA MET A 1 -17.07 3.01 1.93
C MET A 1 -16.07 3.29 3.05
N ASN A 2 -16.46 4.09 4.04
CA ASN A 2 -15.61 4.46 5.19
C ASN A 2 -15.57 3.35 6.26
N ASN A 3 -14.63 3.38 7.21
CA ASN A 3 -14.51 2.39 8.28
C ASN A 3 -15.79 2.26 9.13
N SER A 4 -16.49 3.37 9.42
CA SER A 4 -17.76 3.33 10.14
C SER A 4 -18.83 2.51 9.39
N GLU A 5 -18.95 2.73 8.07
CA GLU A 5 -19.89 1.99 7.23
C GLU A 5 -19.54 0.49 7.17
N ARG A 6 -18.24 0.16 7.11
CA ARG A 6 -17.74 -1.23 7.13
C ARG A 6 -18.08 -1.96 8.43
N VAL A 7 -17.93 -1.27 9.57
CA VAL A 7 -18.33 -1.80 10.88
C VAL A 7 -19.84 -2.04 10.91
N GLN A 8 -20.64 -1.08 10.46
CA GLN A 8 -22.10 -1.24 10.39
C GLN A 8 -22.51 -2.43 9.52
N LEU A 9 -21.86 -2.60 8.37
CA LEU A 9 -22.07 -3.76 7.49
C LEU A 9 -21.76 -5.08 8.20
N LEU A 10 -20.66 -5.16 8.95
CA LEU A 10 -20.31 -6.36 9.73
C LEU A 10 -21.29 -6.65 10.86
N LEU A 11 -21.78 -5.61 11.55
CA LEU A 11 -22.77 -5.78 12.60
C LEU A 11 -24.08 -6.35 12.04
N ILE A 12 -24.54 -5.84 10.89
CA ILE A 12 -25.71 -6.38 10.17
C ILE A 12 -25.43 -7.82 9.74
N TYR A 13 -24.23 -8.10 9.22
CA TYR A 13 -23.83 -9.45 8.83
C TYR A 13 -23.84 -10.44 10.00
N GLY A 14 -23.40 -10.01 11.19
CA GLY A 14 -23.53 -10.77 12.43
C GLY A 14 -25.00 -11.04 12.80
N LYS A 15 -25.87 -10.03 12.71
CA LYS A 15 -27.33 -10.17 12.94
C LYS A 15 -27.99 -11.12 11.95
N CYS A 16 -27.48 -11.21 10.73
CA CYS A 16 -27.94 -12.14 9.69
C CYS A 16 -27.39 -13.56 9.85
N ASN A 17 -26.85 -13.95 11.01
CA ASN A 17 -26.20 -15.25 11.21
C ASN A 17 -25.12 -15.53 10.15
N ARG A 18 -24.34 -14.50 9.78
CA ARG A 18 -23.31 -14.56 8.74
C ARG A 18 -23.84 -14.92 7.34
N ASN A 19 -25.11 -14.65 7.05
CA ASN A 19 -25.64 -14.72 5.70
C ASN A 19 -25.34 -13.41 4.94
N ALA A 20 -24.37 -13.46 4.03
CA ALA A 20 -23.92 -12.27 3.30
C ALA A 20 -25.00 -11.68 2.37
N ARG A 21 -25.89 -12.51 1.80
CA ARG A 21 -26.95 -12.02 0.91
C ARG A 21 -27.99 -11.22 1.69
N GLU A 22 -28.46 -11.78 2.79
CA GLU A 22 -29.38 -11.11 3.70
C GLU A 22 -28.76 -9.83 4.26
N ALA A 23 -27.48 -9.88 4.67
CA ALA A 23 -26.78 -8.72 5.19
C ALA A 23 -26.72 -7.57 4.19
N THR A 24 -26.40 -7.85 2.92
CA THR A 24 -26.38 -6.82 1.87
C THR A 24 -27.76 -6.24 1.60
N ARG A 25 -28.81 -7.07 1.64
CA ARG A 25 -30.19 -6.64 1.45
C ARG A 25 -30.64 -5.73 2.59
N MET A 26 -30.42 -6.14 3.84
CA MET A 26 -30.76 -5.33 5.02
C MET A 26 -29.94 -4.04 5.08
N TYR A 27 -28.65 -4.08 4.70
CA TYR A 27 -27.83 -2.87 4.63
C TYR A 27 -28.38 -1.87 3.61
N ALA A 28 -28.80 -2.34 2.43
CA ALA A 28 -29.41 -1.50 1.40
C ALA A 28 -30.76 -0.91 1.83
N GLN A 29 -31.57 -1.70 2.54
CA GLN A 29 -32.85 -1.24 3.09
C GLN A 29 -32.66 -0.18 4.18
N GLN A 30 -31.65 -0.34 5.04
CA GLN A 30 -31.39 0.58 6.15
C GLN A 30 -30.67 1.86 5.69
N TYR A 31 -29.87 1.80 4.63
CA TYR A 31 -29.07 2.92 4.14
C TYR A 31 -29.17 3.07 2.61
N PRO A 32 -30.34 3.49 2.09
CA PRO A 32 -30.59 3.55 0.64
C PRO A 32 -29.70 4.57 -0.10
N ASP A 33 -29.25 5.63 0.57
CA ASP A 33 -28.41 6.68 -0.03
C ASP A 33 -26.92 6.32 -0.09
N ARG A 34 -26.54 5.14 0.42
CA ARG A 34 -25.12 4.73 0.54
C ARG A 34 -24.71 3.77 -0.56
N TYR A 35 -23.39 3.53 -0.63
CA TYR A 35 -22.85 2.48 -1.48
C TYR A 35 -23.32 1.08 -1.04
N HIS A 36 -23.80 0.29 -1.99
CA HIS A 36 -24.31 -1.06 -1.77
C HIS A 36 -23.26 -2.12 -2.10
N PRO A 37 -22.61 -2.74 -1.09
CA PRO A 37 -21.57 -3.73 -1.34
C PRO A 37 -22.13 -5.07 -1.85
N ASN A 38 -21.35 -5.77 -2.67
CA ASN A 38 -21.64 -7.15 -3.07
C ASN A 38 -21.45 -8.12 -1.89
N ARG A 39 -22.17 -9.26 -1.86
CA ARG A 39 -22.01 -10.33 -0.85
C ARG A 39 -20.56 -10.78 -0.66
N THR A 40 -19.79 -10.82 -1.75
CA THR A 40 -18.37 -11.23 -1.73
C THR A 40 -17.49 -10.20 -1.02
N TYR A 41 -17.90 -8.93 -1.01
CA TYR A 41 -17.20 -7.87 -0.27
C TYR A 41 -17.32 -8.10 1.22
N VAL A 42 -18.51 -8.44 1.72
CA VAL A 42 -18.76 -8.71 3.15
C VAL A 42 -17.86 -9.83 3.67
N GLN A 43 -17.78 -10.94 2.94
CA GLN A 43 -16.94 -12.08 3.29
C GLN A 43 -15.44 -11.73 3.28
N LYS A 44 -14.99 -10.98 2.26
CA LYS A 44 -13.60 -10.50 2.20
C LYS A 44 -13.25 -9.57 3.36
N LEU A 45 -14.22 -8.80 3.82
CA LEU A 45 -14.04 -7.81 4.87
C LEU A 45 -13.88 -8.50 6.23
N GLU A 46 -14.69 -9.52 6.53
CA GLU A 46 -14.49 -10.41 7.67
C GLU A 46 -13.13 -11.12 7.60
N LYS A 47 -12.82 -11.73 6.45
CA LYS A 47 -11.55 -12.44 6.23
C LYS A 47 -10.34 -11.52 6.47
N SER A 48 -10.39 -10.28 5.97
CA SER A 48 -9.33 -9.29 6.16
C SER A 48 -9.09 -8.97 7.63
N LEU A 49 -10.14 -8.86 8.44
CA LEU A 49 -10.00 -8.63 9.88
C LEU A 49 -9.39 -9.83 10.60
N ILE A 50 -9.77 -11.05 10.22
CA ILE A 50 -9.22 -12.28 10.80
C ILE A 50 -7.73 -12.42 10.44
N GLU A 51 -7.36 -12.20 9.18
CA GLU A 51 -6.00 -12.42 8.69
C GLU A 51 -5.03 -11.29 9.03
N THR A 52 -5.48 -10.03 8.97
CA THR A 52 -4.60 -8.86 9.05
C THR A 52 -4.96 -7.89 10.17
N GLY A 53 -6.08 -8.10 10.88
CA GLY A 53 -6.56 -7.18 11.91
C GLY A 53 -7.03 -5.82 11.37
N SER A 54 -7.18 -5.64 10.05
CA SER A 54 -7.50 -4.35 9.47
C SER A 54 -8.48 -4.43 8.28
N PHE A 55 -9.27 -3.35 8.09
CA PHE A 55 -10.22 -3.23 6.97
C PHE A 55 -9.55 -2.95 5.63
N ASN A 56 -8.34 -2.40 5.68
CA ASN A 56 -7.56 -2.16 4.49
C ASN A 56 -6.82 -3.46 4.20
N ARG A 57 -6.85 -3.93 2.95
CA ARG A 57 -5.69 -4.69 2.49
C ARG A 57 -4.55 -3.71 2.65
N THR A 58 -3.62 -3.97 3.57
CA THR A 58 -2.34 -3.28 3.55
C THR A 58 -1.94 -3.21 2.09
N ASN A 59 -1.68 -2.00 1.62
CA ASN A 59 -1.22 -1.76 0.26
C ASN A 59 0.19 -2.39 0.12
N ALA A 60 0.36 -3.69 0.34
CA ALA A 60 1.59 -4.42 0.10
C ALA A 60 1.99 -4.32 -1.39
N VAL A 61 1.02 -3.99 -2.26
CA VAL A 61 1.27 -3.68 -3.67
C VAL A 61 1.74 -2.23 -3.88
N GLN A 62 1.30 -1.23 -3.08
CA GLN A 62 1.86 0.14 -3.18
C GLN A 62 3.13 0.32 -2.35
N GLN A 63 3.37 -0.59 -1.40
CA GLN A 63 4.61 -0.78 -0.67
C GLN A 63 5.40 -1.97 -1.21
N GLN A 64 5.29 -2.29 -2.50
CA GLN A 64 6.50 -2.75 -3.14
C GLN A 64 7.48 -1.59 -2.97
N PRO A 65 8.59 -1.74 -2.22
CA PRO A 65 9.68 -0.81 -2.40
C PRO A 65 9.92 -0.87 -3.90
N ARG A 66 9.70 0.24 -4.63
CA ARG A 66 10.19 0.35 -6.01
C ARG A 66 11.58 -0.20 -5.93
N VAL A 67 11.80 -1.37 -6.54
CA VAL A 67 12.95 -2.26 -6.34
C VAL A 67 14.06 -1.43 -5.76
N ASN A 68 14.37 -1.58 -4.47
CA ASN A 68 15.59 -1.03 -3.92
C ASN A 68 16.66 -1.56 -4.86
N GLN A 69 17.07 -0.75 -5.84
CA GLN A 69 18.21 -1.01 -6.67
C GLN A 69 19.28 -1.13 -5.62
N HIS A 70 19.68 -2.37 -5.34
CA HIS A 70 20.54 -2.72 -4.24
C HIS A 70 21.81 -1.93 -4.48
N VAL A 71 21.93 -0.77 -3.83
CA VAL A 71 23.16 0.01 -3.87
C VAL A 71 24.10 -0.88 -3.12
N ASN A 72 24.96 -1.57 -3.88
CA ASN A 72 26.02 -2.35 -3.28
C ASN A 72 26.95 -1.35 -2.58
N GLU A 73 27.48 -1.72 -1.40
CA GLU A 73 28.45 -0.94 -0.64
C GLU A 73 29.60 -0.44 -1.52
N VAL A 74 29.99 -1.22 -2.54
CA VAL A 74 30.98 -0.83 -3.56
C VAL A 74 30.57 0.41 -4.35
N ILE A 75 29.31 0.50 -4.78
CA ILE A 75 28.77 1.62 -5.57
C ILE A 75 28.63 2.86 -4.69
N GLU A 76 28.19 2.68 -3.45
CA GLU A 76 28.09 3.76 -2.47
C GLU A 76 29.46 4.40 -2.20
N ASN A 77 30.47 3.58 -1.92
CA ASN A 77 31.84 4.04 -1.71
C ASN A 77 32.42 4.75 -2.94
N GLN A 78 32.11 4.29 -4.17
CA GLN A 78 32.52 4.97 -5.40
C GLN A 78 31.89 6.36 -5.54
N VAL A 79 30.60 6.50 -5.24
CA VAL A 79 29.92 7.79 -5.25
C VAL A 79 30.51 8.74 -4.20
N LEU A 80 30.70 8.26 -2.97
CA LEU A 80 31.27 9.04 -1.88
C LEU A 80 32.70 9.50 -2.18
N ALA A 81 33.55 8.60 -2.70
CA ALA A 81 34.91 8.93 -3.10
C ALA A 81 34.93 9.96 -4.24
N TYR A 82 34.07 9.80 -5.24
CA TYR A 82 34.00 10.72 -6.36
C TYR A 82 33.56 12.12 -5.93
N VAL A 83 32.52 12.22 -5.09
CA VAL A 83 32.02 13.50 -4.56
C VAL A 83 33.07 14.15 -3.66
N HIS A 84 33.80 13.36 -2.85
CA HIS A 84 34.88 13.86 -2.02
C HIS A 84 36.01 14.50 -2.86
N LEU A 85 36.38 13.86 -3.97
CA LEU A 85 37.39 14.39 -4.89
C LEU A 85 36.87 15.58 -5.72
N ASN A 86 35.56 15.63 -6.01
CA ASN A 86 34.93 16.62 -6.88
C ASN A 86 33.66 17.23 -6.25
N PRO A 87 33.78 18.07 -5.21
CA PRO A 87 32.63 18.53 -4.42
C PRO A 87 31.66 19.46 -5.18
N ARG A 88 32.07 20.00 -6.33
CA ARG A 88 31.21 20.82 -7.21
C ARG A 88 30.58 20.05 -8.37
N SER A 89 30.83 18.75 -8.47
CA SER A 89 30.22 17.92 -9.50
C SER A 89 28.71 17.80 -9.30
N SER A 90 27.95 17.82 -10.39
CA SER A 90 26.50 17.65 -10.29
C SER A 90 26.14 16.18 -10.07
N VAL A 91 25.04 15.91 -9.37
CA VAL A 91 24.49 14.56 -9.16
C VAL A 91 24.29 13.78 -10.48
N ARG A 92 23.98 14.49 -11.58
CA ARG A 92 23.87 13.88 -12.91
C ARG A 92 25.22 13.44 -13.46
N HIS A 93 26.25 14.26 -13.25
CA HIS A 93 27.60 13.97 -13.69
C HIS A 93 28.18 12.79 -12.91
N VAL A 94 28.03 12.78 -11.58
CA VAL A 94 28.44 11.63 -10.75
C VAL A 94 27.75 10.33 -11.18
N GLY A 95 26.44 10.39 -11.49
CA GLY A 95 25.72 9.22 -11.99
C GLY A 95 26.22 8.72 -13.35
N HIS A 96 26.62 9.64 -14.24
CA HIS A 96 27.22 9.28 -15.52
C HIS A 96 28.56 8.56 -15.33
N GLU A 97 29.43 9.08 -14.44
CA GLU A 97 30.76 8.52 -14.18
C GLU A 97 30.71 7.16 -13.47
N VAL A 98 29.79 6.99 -12.51
CA VAL A 98 29.64 5.73 -11.76
C VAL A 98 28.72 4.73 -12.49
N GLY A 99 28.02 5.15 -13.55
CA GLY A 99 27.13 4.29 -14.34
C GLY A 99 25.79 4.00 -13.65
N ILE A 100 25.31 4.92 -12.80
CA ILE A 100 24.04 4.78 -12.06
C ILE A 100 23.09 5.96 -12.32
N PRO A 101 21.76 5.76 -12.24
CA PRO A 101 20.83 6.84 -12.48
C PRO A 101 20.98 7.92 -11.40
N LYS A 102 20.84 9.20 -11.80
CA LYS A 102 20.93 10.35 -10.89
C LYS A 102 20.04 10.24 -9.64
N THR A 103 18.92 9.53 -9.75
CA THR A 103 17.96 9.30 -8.66
C THR A 103 18.50 8.36 -7.59
N LEU A 104 19.45 7.49 -7.95
CA LEU A 104 20.17 6.63 -7.02
C LEU A 104 21.28 7.41 -6.32
N VAL A 105 22.04 8.22 -7.08
CA VAL A 105 23.08 9.11 -6.52
C VAL A 105 22.50 10.07 -5.48
N HIS A 106 21.30 10.63 -5.70
CA HIS A 106 20.64 11.53 -4.73
C HIS A 106 20.18 10.81 -3.43
N LYS A 107 20.09 9.48 -3.43
CA LYS A 107 19.69 8.70 -2.26
C LYS A 107 20.89 8.23 -1.42
N ILE A 108 22.07 8.24 -2.01
CA ILE A 108 23.37 8.04 -1.36
C ILE A 108 23.76 9.38 -0.72
#